data_AF-A0A9D2LM47-F1
#
_entry.id   AF-A0A9D2LM47-F1
#
_cell.length_a   1.000
_cell.length_b   1.000
_cell.length_c   1.000
_cell.angle_alpha   90.00
_cell.angle_beta   90.00
_cell.angle_gamma   90.00
#
_symmetry.space_group_name_H-M   'P 1'
#
loop_
_entity.id
_entity.type
_entity.pdbx_description
1 polymer ?
#
loop_
_entity_poly.entity_id
_entity_poly.type
_entity_poly.pdbx_seq_one_letter_code
_entity_poly.pdbx_strand_id
1 'polypeptide(L)'
;MKPERKQLLKKTKLSKAVKEINSLELQEKAENRYAKLLAENTLIHPVLEKHLRQSILPAVAVYEVILSAGFSKEIAFQVIRSSVLEAARPMSKIFQTVGRLPFFFSLLRKMCPLSVRMEFGDPGWKMEWKRNDYIGIEWNCHECFYVDRLKYYGVPELVSIFCESDDVVYGNIPGVIWGRTKTIGGGAEICDFRFYNQRKKWRDV
;
A
#
# COMPACT_ATOMS: atom_id res chain seq x y z
N MET A 1 -18.95 -34.19 2.33
CA MET A 1 -19.27 -32.77 2.08
C MET A 1 -17.95 -32.03 1.91
N LYS A 2 -17.58 -31.60 0.70
CA LYS A 2 -16.34 -30.81 0.53
C LYS A 2 -16.54 -29.50 1.28
N PRO A 3 -15.62 -29.08 2.18
CA PRO A 3 -15.76 -27.80 2.85
C PRO A 3 -15.87 -26.70 1.79
N GLU A 4 -16.87 -25.83 1.94
CA GLU A 4 -17.08 -24.71 1.03
C GLU A 4 -15.79 -23.88 0.97
N ARG A 5 -15.18 -23.79 -0.21
CA ARG A 5 -13.88 -23.16 -0.40
C ARG A 5 -14.02 -21.66 -0.14
N LYS A 6 -13.65 -21.20 1.05
CA LYS A 6 -13.65 -19.78 1.40
C LYS A 6 -12.61 -19.07 0.53
N GLN A 7 -13.08 -18.28 -0.44
CA GLN A 7 -12.25 -17.48 -1.34
C GLN A 7 -11.93 -16.12 -0.68
N LEU A 8 -11.20 -16.14 0.43
CA LEU A 8 -10.93 -14.97 1.24
C LEU A 8 -10.01 -13.99 0.51
N LEU A 9 -8.99 -14.49 -0.18
CA LEU A 9 -8.00 -13.68 -0.90
C LEU A 9 -8.62 -12.89 -2.06
N LYS A 10 -9.72 -13.36 -2.64
CA LYS A 10 -10.42 -12.64 -3.73
C LYS A 10 -10.96 -11.27 -3.32
N LYS A 11 -11.14 -11.02 -2.02
CA LYS A 11 -11.62 -9.74 -1.48
C LYS A 11 -10.48 -8.80 -1.06
N THR A 12 -9.25 -9.14 -1.41
CA THR A 12 -8.03 -8.42 -0.98
C THR A 12 -7.30 -7.80 -2.18
N LYS A 13 -6.27 -6.99 -1.91
CA LYS A 13 -5.38 -6.45 -2.95
C LYS A 13 -4.59 -7.54 -3.69
N LEU A 14 -4.59 -8.77 -3.17
CA LEU A 14 -3.88 -9.92 -3.73
C LEU A 14 -4.80 -10.84 -4.56
N SER A 15 -6.01 -10.39 -4.87
CA SER A 15 -6.97 -11.16 -5.68
C SER A 15 -6.46 -11.50 -7.09
N LYS A 16 -5.61 -10.65 -7.68
CA LYS A 16 -4.96 -10.91 -8.97
C LYS A 16 -3.82 -11.92 -8.83
N ALA A 17 -2.96 -11.78 -7.81
CA ALA A 17 -1.88 -12.73 -7.56
C ALA A 17 -2.41 -14.18 -7.45
N VAL A 18 -3.51 -14.39 -6.73
CA VAL A 18 -4.12 -15.73 -6.61
C VAL A 18 -4.61 -16.27 -7.96
N LYS A 19 -5.12 -15.41 -8.85
CA LYS A 19 -5.55 -15.83 -10.20
C LYS A 19 -4.36 -16.19 -11.09
N GLU A 20 -3.20 -15.57 -10.89
CA GLU A 20 -1.97 -15.83 -11.64
C GLU A 20 -1.27 -17.14 -11.18
N ILE A 21 -1.64 -17.68 -10.02
CA ILE A 21 -1.21 -19.02 -9.60
C ILE A 21 -1.91 -20.06 -10.48
N ASN A 22 -1.19 -20.63 -11.44
CA ASN A 22 -1.68 -21.63 -12.40
C ASN A 22 -1.92 -23.04 -11.80
N SER A 23 -2.00 -23.16 -10.47
CA SER A 23 -2.27 -24.41 -9.76
C SER A 23 -3.38 -24.22 -8.74
N LEU A 24 -4.46 -25.00 -8.88
CA LEU A 24 -5.57 -24.99 -7.92
C LEU A 24 -5.12 -25.38 -6.51
N GLU A 25 -4.16 -26.30 -6.42
CA GLU A 25 -3.57 -26.73 -5.15
C GLU A 25 -2.84 -25.57 -4.46
N LEU A 26 -2.00 -24.83 -5.20
CA LEU A 26 -1.29 -23.68 -4.65
C LEU A 26 -2.24 -22.55 -4.24
N GLN A 27 -3.32 -22.32 -5.01
CA GLN A 27 -4.36 -21.37 -4.61
C GLN A 27 -5.02 -21.79 -3.28
N GLU A 28 -5.27 -23.09 -3.07
CA GLU A 28 -5.85 -23.60 -1.82
C GLU A 28 -4.87 -23.46 -0.65
N LYS A 29 -3.59 -23.79 -0.86
CA LYS A 29 -2.54 -23.57 0.13
C LYS A 29 -2.45 -22.10 0.54
N ALA A 30 -2.55 -21.16 -0.41
CA ALA A 30 -2.54 -19.73 -0.13
C ALA A 30 -3.76 -19.29 0.70
N GLU A 31 -4.97 -19.75 0.36
CA GLU A 31 -6.19 -19.45 1.13
C GLU A 31 -6.10 -20.01 2.55
N ASN A 32 -5.62 -21.25 2.71
CA ASN A 32 -5.44 -21.87 4.02
C ASN A 32 -4.37 -21.14 4.85
N ARG A 33 -3.26 -20.74 4.23
CA ARG A 33 -2.22 -19.97 4.92
C ARG A 33 -2.74 -18.60 5.34
N TYR A 34 -3.48 -17.91 4.48
CA TYR A 34 -4.10 -16.63 4.83
C TYR A 34 -5.11 -16.79 5.97
N ALA A 35 -5.96 -17.82 5.96
CA ALA A 35 -6.89 -18.11 7.04
C ALA A 35 -6.15 -18.37 8.37
N LYS A 36 -5.04 -19.10 8.34
CA LYS A 36 -4.20 -19.34 9.52
C LYS A 36 -3.60 -18.04 10.06
N LEU A 37 -3.03 -17.21 9.18
CA LEU A 37 -2.51 -15.89 9.55
C LEU A 37 -3.58 -15.00 10.20
N LEU A 38 -4.81 -15.02 9.68
CA LEU A 38 -5.93 -14.28 10.30
C LEU A 38 -6.22 -14.75 11.73
N ALA A 39 -6.15 -16.06 11.99
CA ALA A 39 -6.36 -16.64 13.32
C ALA A 39 -5.19 -16.38 14.28
N GLU A 40 -3.96 -16.28 13.77
CA GLU A 40 -2.75 -15.98 14.54
C GLU A 40 -2.66 -14.51 14.99
N ASN A 41 -3.45 -13.60 14.42
CA ASN A 41 -3.43 -12.19 14.76
C ASN A 41 -4.63 -11.78 15.61
N THR A 42 -4.36 -11.06 16.70
CA THR A 42 -5.38 -10.36 17.46
C THR A 42 -5.70 -9.03 16.77
N LEU A 43 -6.83 -9.00 16.05
CA LEU A 43 -7.23 -7.88 15.20
C LEU A 43 -8.18 -6.93 15.93
N ILE A 44 -7.66 -6.18 16.91
CA ILE A 44 -8.50 -5.30 17.76
C ILE A 44 -8.61 -3.87 17.20
N HIS A 45 -7.52 -3.32 16.64
CA HIS A 45 -7.52 -1.95 16.14
C HIS A 45 -8.08 -1.89 14.71
N PRO A 46 -9.27 -1.28 14.46
CA PRO A 46 -10.00 -1.45 13.20
C PRO A 46 -9.21 -1.03 11.95
N VAL A 47 -8.42 0.05 12.06
CA VAL A 47 -7.59 0.55 10.95
C VAL A 47 -6.45 -0.44 10.65
N LEU A 48 -5.72 -0.90 11.68
CA LEU A 48 -4.62 -1.85 11.48
C LEU A 48 -5.13 -3.19 10.98
N GLU A 49 -6.28 -3.63 11.48
CA GLU A 49 -6.97 -4.83 11.00
C GLU A 49 -7.29 -4.73 9.50
N LYS A 50 -7.82 -3.60 9.04
CA LYS A 50 -8.07 -3.36 7.61
C LYS A 50 -6.79 -3.53 6.79
N HIS A 51 -5.66 -2.94 7.21
CA HIS A 51 -4.38 -3.08 6.51
C HIS A 51 -3.83 -4.51 6.54
N LEU A 52 -3.93 -5.20 7.69
CA LEU A 52 -3.54 -6.61 7.82
C LEU A 52 -4.34 -7.50 6.89
N ARG A 53 -5.67 -7.41 6.92
CA ARG A 53 -6.57 -8.24 6.12
C ARG A 53 -6.48 -7.96 4.63
N GLN A 54 -6.34 -6.69 4.22
CA GLN A 54 -6.44 -6.36 2.80
C GLN A 54 -5.10 -6.41 2.05
N SER A 55 -3.98 -6.27 2.76
CA SER A 55 -2.68 -6.04 2.12
C SER A 55 -1.58 -6.94 2.69
N ILE A 56 -1.30 -6.87 4.00
CA ILE A 56 -0.10 -7.49 4.59
C ILE A 56 -0.22 -9.01 4.64
N LEU A 57 -1.23 -9.55 5.34
CA LEU A 57 -1.37 -11.00 5.54
C LEU A 57 -1.64 -11.76 4.24
N PRO A 58 -2.44 -11.24 3.28
CA PRO A 58 -2.56 -11.84 1.96
C PRO A 58 -1.23 -11.90 1.20
N ALA A 59 -0.41 -10.84 1.26
CA ALA A 59 0.88 -10.82 0.59
C ALA A 59 1.84 -11.85 1.19
N VAL A 60 1.92 -11.92 2.52
CA VAL A 60 2.71 -12.94 3.24
C VAL A 60 2.26 -14.34 2.85
N ALA A 61 0.95 -14.64 2.90
CA ALA A 61 0.42 -15.95 2.58
C ALA A 61 0.76 -16.41 1.16
N VAL A 62 0.53 -15.54 0.17
CA VAL A 62 0.80 -15.86 -1.23
C VAL A 62 2.31 -16.02 -1.46
N TYR A 63 3.12 -15.12 -0.91
CA TYR A 63 4.56 -15.14 -1.07
C TYR A 63 5.18 -16.42 -0.49
N GLU A 64 4.86 -16.77 0.76
CA GLU A 64 5.36 -17.99 1.40
C GLU A 64 4.96 -19.27 0.65
N VAL A 65 3.75 -19.33 0.10
CA VAL A 65 3.27 -20.50 -0.65
C VAL A 65 3.99 -20.63 -1.99
N ILE A 66 4.25 -19.53 -2.68
CA ILE A 66 5.04 -19.53 -3.92
C ILE A 66 6.46 -20.03 -3.62
N LEU A 67 7.11 -19.51 -2.57
CA LEU A 67 8.44 -19.99 -2.17
C LEU A 67 8.44 -21.48 -1.79
N SER A 68 7.46 -21.92 -1.00
CA SER A 68 7.34 -23.32 -0.58
C SER A 68 7.08 -24.28 -1.74
N ALA A 69 6.60 -23.77 -2.87
CA ALA A 69 6.42 -24.53 -4.11
C ALA A 69 7.69 -24.58 -4.98
N GLY A 70 8.81 -24.04 -4.51
CA GLY A 70 10.12 -24.11 -5.17
C GLY A 70 10.41 -22.95 -6.15
N PHE A 71 9.54 -21.94 -6.22
CA PHE A 71 9.80 -20.75 -7.05
C PHE A 71 10.79 -19.81 -6.37
N SER A 72 11.50 -19.02 -7.17
CA SER A 72 12.47 -18.06 -6.66
C SER A 72 11.80 -16.87 -5.96
N LYS A 73 12.57 -16.17 -5.13
CA LYS A 73 12.13 -14.92 -4.47
C LYS A 73 11.74 -13.85 -5.47
N GLU A 74 12.44 -13.76 -6.59
CA GLU A 74 12.18 -12.78 -7.65
C GLU A 74 10.81 -13.03 -8.29
N ILE A 75 10.47 -14.29 -8.58
CA ILE A 75 9.15 -14.65 -9.13
C ILE A 75 8.06 -14.32 -8.12
N ALA A 76 8.22 -14.75 -6.87
CA ALA A 76 7.25 -14.49 -5.81
C ALA A 76 7.05 -12.98 -5.62
N PHE A 77 8.13 -12.20 -5.61
CA PHE A 77 8.10 -10.75 -5.49
C PHE A 77 7.32 -10.10 -6.63
N GLN A 78 7.56 -10.52 -7.88
CA GLN A 78 6.85 -9.96 -9.04
C GLN A 78 5.36 -10.30 -9.05
N VAL A 79 4.97 -11.49 -8.58
CA VAL A 79 3.54 -11.85 -8.46
C VAL A 79 2.83 -10.95 -7.44
N ILE A 80 3.44 -10.73 -6.27
CA ILE A 80 2.91 -9.79 -5.28
C ILE A 80 2.85 -8.38 -5.84
N ARG A 81 3.94 -7.92 -6.48
CA ARG A 81 4.06 -6.58 -7.06
C ARG A 81 3.00 -6.32 -8.12
N SER A 82 2.88 -7.20 -9.10
CA SER A 82 1.87 -7.12 -10.17
C SER A 82 0.46 -6.94 -9.60
N SER A 83 0.11 -7.72 -8.56
CA SER A 83 -1.21 -7.64 -7.95
C SER A 83 -1.44 -6.35 -7.15
N VAL A 84 -0.48 -5.96 -6.31
CA VAL A 84 -0.59 -4.75 -5.47
C VAL A 84 -0.65 -3.48 -6.33
N LEU A 85 0.21 -3.36 -7.33
CA LEU A 85 0.20 -2.21 -8.23
C LEU A 85 -1.09 -2.16 -9.07
N GLU A 86 -1.64 -3.31 -9.48
CA GLU A 86 -2.93 -3.34 -10.17
C GLU A 86 -4.08 -2.88 -9.27
N ALA A 87 -4.07 -3.30 -8.00
CA ALA A 87 -5.04 -2.86 -7.01
C ALA A 87 -4.97 -1.34 -6.71
N ALA A 88 -3.84 -0.69 -7.00
CA ALA A 88 -3.65 0.75 -6.85
C ALA A 88 -4.23 1.58 -8.03
N ARG A 89 -4.32 0.98 -9.23
CA ARG A 89 -4.76 1.69 -10.45
C ARG A 89 -6.15 2.32 -10.39
N PRO A 90 -7.18 1.71 -9.76
CA PRO A 90 -8.50 2.35 -9.66
C PRO A 90 -8.43 3.72 -8.97
N MET A 91 -7.68 3.81 -7.86
CA MET A 91 -7.48 5.08 -7.16
C MET A 91 -6.67 6.07 -8.00
N SER A 92 -5.62 5.60 -8.69
CA SER A 92 -4.86 6.42 -9.64
C SER A 92 -5.76 7.06 -10.71
N LYS A 93 -6.68 6.29 -11.31
CA LYS A 93 -7.63 6.80 -12.30
C LYS A 93 -8.59 7.86 -11.73
N ILE A 94 -9.03 7.67 -10.48
CA ILE A 94 -9.87 8.66 -9.78
C ILE A 94 -9.08 9.96 -9.65
N PHE A 95 -7.86 9.91 -9.09
CA PHE A 95 -7.03 11.09 -8.91
C PHE A 95 -6.65 11.78 -10.24
N GLN A 96 -6.37 11.01 -11.29
CA GLN A 96 -6.12 11.54 -12.63
C GLN A 96 -7.33 12.29 -13.19
N THR A 97 -8.54 11.86 -12.85
CA THR A 97 -9.78 12.51 -13.28
C THR A 97 -10.03 13.79 -12.48
N VAL A 98 -10.04 13.70 -11.14
CA VAL A 98 -10.36 14.85 -10.27
C VAL A 98 -9.25 15.89 -10.24
N GLY A 99 -8.00 15.51 -10.50
CA GLY A 99 -6.83 16.41 -10.56
C GLY A 99 -6.97 17.51 -11.62
N ARG A 100 -7.75 17.26 -12.68
CA ARG A 100 -8.01 18.25 -13.74
C ARG A 100 -8.79 19.46 -13.25
N LEU A 101 -9.53 19.36 -12.13
CA LEU A 101 -10.31 20.46 -11.60
C LEU A 101 -9.41 21.60 -11.09
N PRO A 102 -9.72 22.88 -11.37
CA PRO A 102 -8.87 24.03 -11.05
C PRO A 102 -8.57 24.17 -9.54
N PHE A 103 -9.51 23.78 -8.68
CA PHE A 103 -9.41 23.85 -7.21
C PHE A 103 -8.97 22.54 -6.54
N PHE A 104 -8.60 21.50 -7.31
CA PHE A 104 -8.27 20.18 -6.76
C PHE A 104 -7.20 20.24 -5.67
N PHE A 105 -6.13 21.00 -5.85
CA PHE A 105 -5.08 21.10 -4.84
C PHE A 105 -5.59 21.68 -3.51
N SER A 106 -6.47 22.68 -3.57
CA SER A 106 -7.12 23.23 -2.37
C SER A 106 -8.00 22.19 -1.65
N LEU A 107 -8.66 21.32 -2.40
CA LEU A 107 -9.40 20.18 -1.83
C LEU A 107 -8.43 19.17 -1.20
N LEU A 108 -7.37 18.80 -1.92
CA LEU A 108 -6.34 17.87 -1.45
C LEU A 108 -5.74 18.32 -0.11
N ARG A 109 -5.40 19.60 0.03
CA ARG A 109 -4.89 20.19 1.28
C ARG A 109 -5.80 19.99 2.49
N LYS A 110 -7.12 20.06 2.29
CA LYS A 110 -8.11 19.91 3.36
C LYS A 110 -8.35 18.44 3.68
N MET A 111 -8.43 17.60 2.65
CA MET A 111 -8.76 16.17 2.79
C MET A 111 -7.58 15.32 3.22
N CYS A 112 -6.36 15.68 2.81
CA CYS A 112 -5.16 14.86 3.04
C CYS A 112 -4.86 14.65 4.54
N PRO A 113 -4.81 15.67 5.41
CA PRO A 113 -4.56 15.46 6.83
C PRO A 113 -5.61 14.58 7.51
N LEU A 114 -6.89 14.77 7.13
CA LEU A 114 -7.98 13.94 7.64
C LEU A 114 -7.82 12.48 7.20
N SER A 115 -7.53 12.25 5.91
CA SER A 115 -7.31 10.91 5.36
C SER A 115 -6.13 10.22 6.02
N VAL A 116 -5.01 10.92 6.21
CA VAL A 116 -3.82 10.38 6.88
C VAL A 116 -4.15 10.03 8.33
N ARG A 117 -4.84 10.90 9.08
CA ARG A 117 -5.21 10.61 10.46
C ARG A 117 -6.13 9.38 10.60
N MET A 118 -7.08 9.22 9.67
CA MET A 118 -8.08 8.15 9.74
C MET A 118 -7.56 6.79 9.27
N GLU A 119 -6.60 6.77 8.34
CA GLU A 119 -6.11 5.53 7.71
C GLU A 119 -4.67 5.18 8.11
N PHE A 120 -3.85 6.17 8.50
CA PHE A 120 -2.41 6.05 8.71
C PHE A 120 -1.93 6.86 9.93
N GLY A 121 -2.60 6.69 11.07
CA GLY A 121 -2.26 7.33 12.34
C GLY A 121 -1.78 6.35 13.41
N ASP A 122 -1.74 6.83 14.65
CA ASP A 122 -1.41 5.99 15.81
C ASP A 122 -2.39 4.79 15.94
N PRO A 123 -1.91 3.63 16.42
CA PRO A 123 -0.52 3.34 16.82
C PRO A 123 0.35 2.81 15.68
N GLY A 124 -0.13 2.81 14.43
CA GLY A 124 0.58 2.15 13.32
C GLY A 124 1.62 3.03 12.61
N TRP A 125 1.45 4.35 12.65
CA TRP A 125 2.35 5.26 11.96
C TRP A 125 2.59 6.52 12.76
N LYS A 126 3.83 7.01 12.68
CA LYS A 126 4.24 8.25 13.33
C LYS A 126 4.53 9.31 12.28
N MET A 127 3.59 10.25 12.15
CA MET A 127 3.61 11.30 11.14
C MET A 127 4.09 12.64 11.73
N GLU A 128 4.94 13.34 11.01
CA GLU A 128 5.42 14.70 11.32
C GLU A 128 5.06 15.65 10.17
N TRP A 129 4.04 16.49 10.37
CA TRP A 129 3.65 17.49 9.37
C TRP A 129 4.66 18.62 9.27
N LYS A 130 5.10 18.92 8.05
CA LYS A 130 6.07 20.00 7.76
C LYS A 130 5.41 21.18 7.09
N ARG A 131 4.43 20.94 6.21
CA ARG A 131 3.79 21.98 5.40
C ARG A 131 2.38 21.59 4.98
N ASN A 132 1.47 22.57 4.96
CA ASN A 132 0.19 22.48 4.26
C ASN A 132 -0.30 23.87 3.83
N ASP A 133 0.25 24.36 2.72
CA ASP A 133 -0.07 25.67 2.14
C ASP A 133 -0.46 25.53 0.65
N TYR A 134 -0.69 26.66 -0.05
CA TYR A 134 -1.11 26.64 -1.45
C TYR A 134 -0.04 26.15 -2.43
N ILE A 135 1.22 26.05 -2.00
CA ILE A 135 2.37 25.63 -2.79
C ILE A 135 2.62 24.13 -2.57
N GLY A 136 2.49 23.64 -1.34
CA GLY A 136 2.87 22.27 -1.00
C GLY A 136 2.14 21.66 0.21
N ILE A 137 2.03 20.34 0.19
CA ILE A 137 1.66 19.49 1.33
C ILE A 137 2.84 18.56 1.58
N GLU A 138 3.39 18.61 2.79
CA GLU A 138 4.62 17.88 3.14
C GLU A 138 4.54 17.32 4.55
N TRP A 139 4.85 16.04 4.69
CA TRP A 139 5.02 15.39 5.99
C TRP A 139 6.02 14.24 5.89
N ASN A 140 6.63 13.90 7.02
CA ASN A 140 7.51 12.75 7.14
C ASN A 140 6.79 11.63 7.92
N CYS A 141 7.05 10.39 7.58
CA CYS A 141 6.67 9.21 8.35
C CYS A 141 7.95 8.58 8.92
N HIS A 142 8.05 8.53 10.25
CA HIS A 142 9.22 8.03 10.98
C HIS A 142 9.09 6.56 11.37
N GLU A 143 7.87 6.09 11.60
CA GLU A 143 7.56 4.71 11.99
C GLU A 143 6.40 4.23 11.12
N CYS A 144 6.49 3.00 10.60
CA CYS A 144 5.55 2.50 9.58
C CYS A 144 5.15 1.05 9.85
N PHE A 145 3.86 0.86 10.13
CA PHE A 145 3.26 -0.44 10.39
C PHE A 145 3.59 -1.52 9.36
N TYR A 146 3.68 -1.16 8.08
CA TYR A 146 4.00 -2.13 7.02
C TYR A 146 5.44 -2.65 7.16
N VAL A 147 6.39 -1.79 7.49
CA VAL A 147 7.79 -2.16 7.72
C VAL A 147 7.86 -3.14 8.89
N ASP A 148 7.21 -2.80 10.00
CA ASP A 148 7.26 -3.60 11.23
C ASP A 148 6.63 -4.98 11.04
N ARG A 149 5.43 -5.03 10.42
CA ARG A 149 4.73 -6.30 10.21
C ARG A 149 5.43 -7.19 9.19
N LEU A 150 5.93 -6.64 8.08
CA LEU A 150 6.61 -7.45 7.08
C LEU A 150 7.99 -7.93 7.56
N LYS A 151 8.69 -7.13 8.39
CA LYS A 151 9.88 -7.60 9.14
C LYS A 151 9.53 -8.73 10.11
N TYR A 152 8.45 -8.58 10.88
CA TYR A 152 7.98 -9.62 11.81
C TYR A 152 7.72 -10.97 11.11
N TYR A 153 7.19 -10.93 9.89
CA TYR A 153 6.97 -12.13 9.06
C TYR A 153 8.20 -12.59 8.27
N GLY A 154 9.36 -11.95 8.43
CA GLY A 154 10.59 -12.34 7.73
C GLY A 154 10.60 -12.05 6.23
N VAL A 155 9.75 -11.13 5.75
CA VAL A 155 9.64 -10.74 4.33
C VAL A 155 9.76 -9.21 4.12
N PRO A 156 10.77 -8.54 4.72
CA PRO A 156 10.91 -7.08 4.64
C PRO A 156 11.07 -6.54 3.21
N GLU A 157 11.55 -7.37 2.27
CA GLU A 157 11.68 -7.00 0.87
C GLU A 157 10.35 -6.52 0.26
N LEU A 158 9.22 -7.09 0.68
CA LEU A 158 7.89 -6.76 0.15
C LEU A 158 7.43 -5.33 0.49
N VAL A 159 8.03 -4.65 1.48
CA VAL A 159 7.62 -3.29 1.87
C VAL A 159 7.75 -2.33 0.69
N SER A 160 8.83 -2.47 -0.09
CA SER A 160 9.12 -1.67 -1.28
C SER A 160 7.98 -1.65 -2.30
N ILE A 161 7.24 -2.76 -2.45
CA ILE A 161 6.07 -2.87 -3.34
C ILE A 161 4.95 -1.94 -2.88
N PHE A 162 4.69 -1.90 -1.56
CA PHE A 162 3.63 -1.06 -1.02
C PHE A 162 4.02 0.42 -1.10
N CYS A 163 5.30 0.74 -0.90
CA CYS A 163 5.81 2.07 -1.19
C CYS A 163 5.58 2.43 -2.66
N GLU A 164 6.02 1.60 -3.60
CA GLU A 164 5.82 1.83 -5.04
C GLU A 164 4.34 2.01 -5.42
N SER A 165 3.42 1.34 -4.73
CA SER A 165 1.98 1.50 -4.98
C SER A 165 1.49 2.94 -4.83
N ASP A 166 2.09 3.72 -3.92
CA ASP A 166 1.80 5.15 -3.80
C ASP A 166 2.27 5.93 -5.03
N ASP A 167 3.38 5.55 -5.67
CA ASP A 167 3.85 6.19 -6.92
C ASP A 167 2.85 5.92 -8.06
N VAL A 168 2.24 4.73 -8.09
CA VAL A 168 1.15 4.43 -9.03
C VAL A 168 -0.06 5.30 -8.75
N VAL A 169 -0.45 5.50 -7.48
CA VAL A 169 -1.61 6.30 -7.11
C VAL A 169 -1.38 7.79 -7.41
N TYR A 170 -0.24 8.35 -7.01
CA TYR A 170 -0.01 9.78 -6.95
C TYR A 170 0.86 10.34 -8.07
N GLY A 171 1.64 9.51 -8.77
CA GLY A 171 2.68 9.96 -9.71
C GLY A 171 2.18 10.73 -10.92
N ASN A 172 0.89 10.61 -11.28
CA ASN A 172 0.34 11.17 -12.52
C ASN A 172 -0.88 12.08 -12.31
N ILE A 173 -1.00 12.73 -11.15
CA ILE A 173 -2.15 13.60 -10.86
C ILE A 173 -2.01 14.95 -11.60
N PRO A 174 -2.94 15.33 -12.51
CA PRO A 174 -2.85 16.60 -13.22
C PRO A 174 -2.79 17.79 -12.26
N GLY A 175 -1.84 18.70 -12.47
CA GLY A 175 -1.67 19.90 -11.64
C GLY A 175 -1.02 19.67 -10.28
N VAL A 176 -0.60 18.44 -9.97
CA VAL A 176 0.11 18.08 -8.73
C VAL A 176 1.39 17.34 -9.07
N ILE A 177 2.51 17.80 -8.54
CA ILE A 177 3.79 17.09 -8.63
C ILE A 177 3.89 16.20 -7.39
N TRP A 178 4.02 14.89 -7.62
CA TRP A 178 4.38 13.93 -6.59
C TRP A 178 5.90 13.92 -6.41
N GLY A 179 6.38 14.39 -5.26
CA GLY A 179 7.79 14.70 -5.03
C GLY A 179 8.46 13.84 -3.97
N ARG A 180 7.94 12.63 -3.70
CA ARG A 180 8.54 11.71 -2.73
C ARG A 180 9.87 11.17 -3.25
N THR A 181 10.89 11.09 -2.39
CA THR A 181 12.24 10.64 -2.76
C THR A 181 12.82 9.57 -1.83
N LYS A 182 12.27 9.46 -0.62
CA LYS A 182 12.71 8.58 0.46
C LYS A 182 11.55 7.71 0.91
N THR A 183 11.84 6.45 1.14
CA THR A 183 10.91 5.51 1.76
C THR A 183 11.68 4.58 2.69
N ILE A 184 11.09 4.27 3.85
CA ILE A 184 11.66 3.28 4.78
C ILE A 184 11.76 1.91 4.09
N GLY A 185 10.76 1.56 3.27
CA GLY A 185 10.78 0.34 2.45
C GLY A 185 11.89 0.28 1.40
N GLY A 186 12.42 1.44 0.98
CA GLY A 186 13.59 1.56 0.11
C GLY A 186 14.92 1.72 0.87
N GLY A 187 14.91 1.60 2.20
CA GLY A 187 16.11 1.68 3.04
C GLY A 187 16.46 3.09 3.55
N ALA A 188 15.61 4.10 3.33
CA ALA A 188 15.79 5.41 3.95
C ALA A 188 15.35 5.43 5.42
N GLU A 189 15.78 6.44 6.17
CA GLU A 189 15.38 6.62 7.57
C GLU A 189 13.90 7.02 7.75
N ILE A 190 13.30 7.65 6.74
CA ILE A 190 11.92 8.14 6.75
C ILE A 190 11.25 7.92 5.39
N CYS A 191 9.91 7.98 5.37
CA CYS A 191 9.18 8.26 4.13
C CYS A 191 8.84 9.76 4.05
N ASP A 192 9.20 10.44 2.95
CA ASP A 192 8.92 11.87 2.74
C ASP A 192 7.75 12.10 1.79
N PHE A 193 6.54 12.24 2.32
CA PHE A 193 5.37 12.51 1.48
C PHE A 193 5.34 13.98 1.06
N ARG A 194 5.40 14.23 -0.25
CA ARG A 194 5.48 15.58 -0.83
C ARG A 194 4.53 15.73 -2.02
N PHE A 195 3.60 16.67 -1.93
CA PHE A 195 2.71 17.06 -3.03
C PHE A 195 2.88 18.54 -3.31
N TYR A 196 3.25 18.91 -4.54
CA TYR A 196 3.44 20.31 -4.92
C TYR A 196 2.41 20.76 -5.94
N ASN A 197 1.90 21.98 -5.78
CA ASN A 197 0.93 22.56 -6.67
C ASN A 197 1.62 23.09 -7.94
N GLN A 198 1.50 22.34 -9.04
CA GLN A 198 2.14 22.71 -10.32
C GLN A 198 1.59 24.02 -10.88
N ARG A 199 0.33 24.36 -10.58
CA ARG A 199 -0.32 25.58 -11.08
C ARG A 199 0.13 26.84 -10.35
N LYS A 200 0.87 26.69 -9.26
CA LYS A 200 1.38 27.79 -8.45
C LYS A 200 2.87 28.06 -8.64
N LYS A 201 3.50 27.51 -9.72
CA LYS A 201 4.91 27.74 -10.13
C LYS A 201 5.53 28.91 -9.34
N TRP A 202 6.36 28.59 -8.34
CA TRP A 202 7.36 29.44 -7.69
C TRP A 202 7.34 30.91 -8.15
N ARG A 203 6.31 31.68 -7.77
CA ARG A 203 6.19 33.09 -8.20
C ARG A 203 7.03 34.04 -7.34
N ASP A 204 7.70 33.52 -6.32
CA ASP A 204 8.43 34.33 -5.33
C ASP A 204 9.75 33.65 -4.92
N VAL A 205 10.69 33.53 -5.88
CA VAL A 205 12.14 33.56 -5.60
C VAL A 205 12.75 34.63 -6.49
#